data_AF-A0A949YC94-F1
#
_entry.id   AF-A0A949YC94-F1
#
_cell.length_a   1.000
_cell.length_b   1.000
_cell.length_c   1.000
_cell.angle_alpha   90.00
_cell.angle_beta   90.00
_cell.angle_gamma   90.00
#
_symmetry.space_group_name_H-M   'P 1'
#
loop_
_entity.id
_entity.type
_entity.pdbx_description
1 polymer ?
#
loop_
_entity_poly.entity_id
_entity_poly.type
_entity_poly.pdbx_seq_one_letter_code
_entity_poly.pdbx_strand_id
1 'polypeptide(L)'
;MVGKSVLLLLVLSLVGGGPALGFTKLADGTLQSNGSEFDTQAAINAARPGSTVQIPNGNYSWTLGVVILGKPIRLKAESVDGVTITNRSTADALISVFEARNGNVDVGGFRFLPGFSSGPPGMRNDIRVTHSPGGKPVLVHDCYFETNYVSAIFGLGWGTNGGVIWRCKFFSNYNLDGGIQFKSTSSETWRTPSTIGMADVNGTANTYIEDCTFIGIFIGAVDFDDNSRTVLRHCTLEDSMVYCHGQDTSPDGARHWEVYDNKFIYTASGSPPGFPNVSYPLNLQAWLSIRGGTGIIADNVFQNISTKNQAIQMNVFSINRRSLTIPCQTRYPAARQVGQTWIGAGGYSYTNAPIDGGGYSTDPVYIWGNSGTATDSPAFVGLNQYLPDECGNGQRISDYVKAGRDYILGKPKPGYAKFTYPHPLRVTAEARWSSRTR
;
A
#
# COMPACT_ATOMS: atom_id res chain seq x y z
N MET A 1 65.25 -55.65 -4.43
CA MET A 1 65.51 -54.30 -3.87
C MET A 1 65.06 -53.26 -4.89
N VAL A 2 63.81 -52.81 -4.82
CA VAL A 2 63.36 -51.53 -5.39
C VAL A 2 62.27 -51.02 -4.45
N GLY A 3 62.48 -49.83 -3.89
CA GLY A 3 61.78 -49.31 -2.72
C GLY A 3 60.36 -48.83 -3.02
N LYS A 4 59.44 -49.22 -2.15
CA LYS A 4 58.17 -48.53 -1.90
C LYS A 4 58.46 -47.22 -1.19
N SER A 5 58.02 -46.09 -1.73
CA SER A 5 57.62 -44.87 -0.99
C SER A 5 57.20 -43.77 -1.95
N VAL A 6 56.32 -42.90 -1.47
CA VAL A 6 55.82 -41.65 -2.10
C VAL A 6 54.58 -41.82 -2.98
N LEU A 7 53.44 -42.13 -2.36
CA LEU A 7 52.13 -41.66 -2.84
C LEU A 7 51.16 -41.51 -1.65
N LEU A 8 51.44 -40.56 -0.76
CA LEU A 8 50.46 -40.15 0.27
C LEU A 8 50.79 -38.75 0.82
N LEU A 9 50.67 -37.70 0.00
CA LEU A 9 50.57 -36.33 0.50
C LEU A 9 49.81 -35.46 -0.52
N LEU A 10 48.84 -34.70 0.02
CA LEU A 10 47.91 -33.76 -0.63
C LEU A 10 46.63 -34.33 -1.28
N VAL A 11 45.77 -34.94 -0.47
CA VAL A 11 44.30 -34.89 -0.65
C VAL A 11 43.65 -34.39 0.66
N LEU A 12 44.14 -33.26 1.20
CA LEU A 12 43.60 -32.71 2.45
C LEU A 12 43.66 -31.17 2.52
N SER A 13 43.33 -30.48 1.43
CA SER A 13 43.20 -29.01 1.40
C SER A 13 42.11 -28.48 0.46
N LEU A 14 41.12 -29.32 0.13
CA LEU A 14 39.87 -28.92 -0.54
C LEU A 14 38.65 -29.21 0.34
N VAL A 15 38.79 -29.08 1.67
CA VAL A 15 37.63 -28.69 2.47
C VAL A 15 37.38 -27.24 2.10
N GLY A 16 36.56 -27.04 1.08
CA GLY A 16 36.19 -25.74 0.56
C GLY A 16 35.76 -24.86 1.72
N GLY A 17 36.58 -23.85 2.00
CA GLY A 17 36.19 -22.72 2.81
C GLY A 17 35.07 -22.02 2.07
N GLY A 18 33.84 -22.54 2.19
CA GLY A 18 32.66 -21.77 1.87
C GLY A 18 32.79 -20.44 2.61
N PRO A 19 32.45 -19.31 1.97
CA PRO A 19 32.53 -18.01 2.62
C PRO A 19 31.86 -18.15 3.98
N ALA A 20 32.60 -17.82 5.05
CA ALA A 20 32.06 -17.84 6.40
C ALA A 20 30.73 -17.09 6.34
N LEU A 21 29.64 -17.80 6.66
CA LEU A 21 28.30 -17.21 6.63
C LEU A 21 28.36 -15.98 7.56
N GLY A 22 28.08 -14.79 7.02
CA GLY A 22 28.32 -13.54 7.75
C GLY A 22 27.39 -13.34 8.95
N PHE A 23 26.33 -14.15 9.07
CA PHE A 23 25.30 -14.02 10.09
C PHE A 23 25.57 -14.92 11.28
N THR A 24 25.17 -14.46 12.46
CA THR A 24 25.29 -15.21 13.71
C THR A 24 23.98 -15.92 14.02
N LYS A 25 24.02 -17.22 14.32
CA LYS A 25 22.85 -17.92 14.87
C LYS A 25 22.75 -17.63 16.36
N LEU A 26 21.66 -16.99 16.76
CA LEU A 26 21.30 -16.79 18.17
C LEU A 26 20.36 -17.91 18.63
N ALA A 27 19.88 -17.82 19.86
CA ALA A 27 18.86 -18.72 20.39
C ALA A 27 17.51 -18.60 19.65
N ASP A 28 16.63 -19.59 19.87
CA ASP A 28 15.22 -19.56 19.48
C ASP A 28 14.92 -19.37 17.99
N GLY A 29 15.84 -19.87 17.15
CA GLY A 29 15.70 -19.81 15.69
C GLY A 29 15.91 -18.40 15.12
N THR A 30 16.63 -17.54 15.84
CA THR A 30 17.00 -16.19 15.39
C THR A 30 18.34 -16.20 14.69
N LEU A 31 18.41 -15.58 13.51
CA LEU A 31 19.61 -15.39 12.71
C LEU A 31 19.89 -13.89 12.69
N GLN A 32 20.96 -13.45 13.33
CA GLN A 32 21.35 -12.05 13.38
C GLN A 32 22.32 -11.72 12.24
N SER A 33 21.91 -10.82 11.36
CA SER A 33 22.75 -10.21 10.32
C SER A 33 23.77 -9.24 10.95
N ASN A 34 24.82 -8.88 10.22
CA ASN A 34 25.67 -7.72 10.53
C ASN A 34 25.09 -6.39 10.02
N GLY A 35 23.94 -6.45 9.35
CA GLY A 35 23.14 -5.35 8.79
C GLY A 35 23.50 -4.93 7.37
N SER A 36 24.55 -5.49 6.76
CA SER A 36 24.75 -5.39 5.32
C SER A 36 23.65 -6.15 4.55
N GLU A 37 23.35 -5.72 3.33
CA GLU A 37 22.37 -6.39 2.46
C GLU A 37 22.79 -7.84 2.14
N PHE A 38 24.09 -8.08 1.92
CA PHE A 38 24.60 -9.41 1.58
C PHE A 38 24.40 -10.38 2.74
N ASP A 39 24.74 -9.95 3.95
CA ASP A 39 24.61 -10.81 5.12
C ASP A 39 23.15 -11.03 5.53
N THR A 40 22.33 -9.99 5.40
CA THR A 40 20.88 -10.10 5.58
C THR A 40 20.28 -11.11 4.61
N GLN A 41 20.67 -11.08 3.33
CA GLN A 41 20.23 -12.07 2.35
C GLN A 41 20.72 -13.49 2.71
N ALA A 42 21.97 -13.63 3.18
CA ALA A 42 22.49 -14.92 3.63
C ALA A 42 21.67 -15.48 4.81
N ALA A 43 21.31 -14.63 5.79
CA ALA A 43 20.44 -15.00 6.90
C ALA A 43 19.03 -15.39 6.43
N ILE A 44 18.42 -14.64 5.50
CA ILE A 44 17.12 -14.98 4.89
C ILE A 44 17.19 -16.33 4.16
N ASN A 45 18.28 -16.60 3.44
CA ASN A 45 18.49 -17.86 2.72
C ASN A 45 18.60 -19.04 3.70
N ALA A 46 19.27 -18.85 4.83
CA ALA A 46 19.44 -19.88 5.86
C ALA A 46 18.23 -20.05 6.79
N ALA A 47 17.36 -19.04 6.91
CA ALA A 47 16.19 -19.07 7.76
C ALA A 47 15.21 -20.19 7.36
N ARG A 48 14.69 -20.90 8.37
CA ARG A 48 13.64 -21.91 8.23
C ARG A 48 12.26 -21.26 8.45
N PRO A 49 11.15 -21.86 8.02
CA PRO A 49 9.81 -21.40 8.39
C PRO A 49 9.70 -21.14 9.90
N GLY A 50 9.18 -19.97 10.28
CA GLY A 50 9.05 -19.52 11.67
C GLY A 50 10.29 -18.81 12.26
N SER A 51 11.45 -18.88 11.59
CA SER A 51 12.67 -18.18 12.02
C SER A 51 12.51 -16.66 12.02
N THR A 52 13.38 -16.01 12.78
CA THR A 52 13.57 -14.56 12.77
C THR A 52 14.91 -14.25 12.16
N VAL A 53 14.93 -13.36 11.16
CA VAL A 53 16.13 -12.66 10.71
C VAL A 53 16.12 -11.29 11.38
N GLN A 54 17.12 -11.02 12.22
CA GLN A 54 17.25 -9.77 12.96
C GLN A 54 18.42 -8.95 12.40
N ILE A 55 18.19 -7.65 12.20
CA ILE A 55 19.24 -6.68 11.90
C ILE A 55 19.58 -5.91 13.18
N PRO A 56 20.85 -5.90 13.63
CA PRO A 56 21.25 -5.18 14.84
C PRO A 56 21.10 -3.68 14.65
N ASN A 57 20.95 -2.95 15.76
CA ASN A 57 20.81 -1.50 15.72
C ASN A 57 22.01 -0.84 15.03
N GLY A 58 21.73 0.13 14.17
CA GLY A 58 22.76 0.77 13.36
C GLY A 58 22.21 1.56 12.17
N ASN A 59 23.13 2.20 11.46
CA ASN A 59 22.86 2.90 10.21
C ASN A 59 23.54 2.15 9.06
N TYR A 60 22.74 1.73 8.10
CA TYR A 60 23.18 0.94 6.96
C TYR A 60 22.87 1.67 5.67
N SER A 61 23.69 1.43 4.65
CA SER A 61 23.46 1.93 3.30
C SER A 61 23.42 0.74 2.38
N TRP A 62 22.27 0.44 1.81
CA TRP A 62 22.09 -0.70 0.92
C TRP A 62 22.13 -0.26 -0.52
N THR A 63 22.97 -0.92 -1.31
CA THR A 63 23.14 -0.70 -2.75
C THR A 63 22.42 -1.76 -3.58
N LEU A 64 21.97 -2.84 -2.95
CA LEU A 64 21.14 -3.89 -3.53
C LEU A 64 19.94 -4.15 -2.63
N GLY A 65 18.90 -4.77 -3.19
CA GLY A 65 17.75 -5.25 -2.42
C GLY A 65 17.95 -6.67 -1.90
N VAL A 66 17.22 -7.02 -0.84
CA VAL A 66 17.07 -8.38 -0.32
C VAL A 66 15.70 -8.96 -0.70
N VAL A 67 15.61 -10.28 -0.78
CA VAL A 67 14.43 -11.01 -1.24
C VAL A 67 14.03 -12.09 -0.25
N ILE A 68 12.79 -12.03 0.22
CA ILE A 68 12.12 -13.09 0.98
C ILE A 68 11.18 -13.83 0.01
N LEU A 69 11.63 -14.96 -0.51
CA LEU A 69 10.90 -15.73 -1.50
C LEU A 69 10.03 -16.83 -0.85
N GLY A 70 8.78 -16.50 -0.54
CA GLY A 70 7.76 -17.48 -0.13
C GLY A 70 8.03 -18.21 1.18
N LYS A 71 8.87 -17.64 2.06
CA LYS A 71 9.22 -18.21 3.37
C LYS A 71 8.46 -17.48 4.48
N PRO A 72 7.72 -18.18 5.36
CA PRO A 72 7.01 -17.54 6.47
C PRO A 72 7.99 -17.24 7.61
N ILE A 73 8.79 -16.19 7.44
CA ILE A 73 9.80 -15.72 8.38
C ILE A 73 9.47 -14.32 8.86
N ARG A 74 10.15 -13.90 9.93
CA ARG A 74 10.15 -12.51 10.42
C ARG A 74 11.46 -11.85 10.03
N LEU A 75 11.42 -10.75 9.29
CA LEU A 75 12.57 -9.87 9.08
C LEU A 75 12.35 -8.62 9.95
N LYS A 76 13.22 -8.38 10.93
CA LYS A 76 13.02 -7.28 11.88
C LYS A 76 14.28 -6.50 12.21
N ALA A 77 14.10 -5.23 12.56
CA ALA A 77 15.07 -4.47 13.34
C ALA A 77 15.19 -5.03 14.76
N GLU A 78 16.36 -4.92 15.38
CA GLU A 78 16.58 -5.33 16.78
C GLU A 78 15.65 -4.57 17.74
N SER A 79 15.59 -3.24 17.62
CA SER A 79 14.55 -2.40 18.22
C SER A 79 13.83 -1.55 17.18
N VAL A 80 12.57 -1.18 17.46
CA VAL A 80 11.83 -0.20 16.64
C VAL A 80 12.63 1.09 16.53
N ASP A 81 12.75 1.62 15.32
CA ASP A 81 13.59 2.78 14.94
C ASP A 81 15.10 2.63 15.18
N GLY A 82 15.56 1.47 15.68
CA GLY A 82 16.98 1.23 15.97
C GLY A 82 17.83 0.90 14.74
N VAL A 83 17.18 0.52 13.63
CA VAL A 83 17.82 0.22 12.35
C VAL A 83 17.38 1.24 11.30
N THR A 84 18.33 2.02 10.79
CA THR A 84 18.12 2.91 9.66
C THR A 84 18.78 2.35 8.41
N ILE A 85 18.03 2.25 7.31
CA ILE A 85 18.54 1.84 5.99
C ILE A 85 18.38 3.01 5.03
N THR A 86 19.50 3.52 4.55
CA THR A 86 19.54 4.50 3.46
C THR A 86 19.45 3.79 2.12
N ASN A 87 18.40 4.07 1.35
CA ASN A 87 18.12 3.44 0.08
C ASN A 87 19.02 3.97 -1.04
N ARG A 88 20.13 3.27 -1.30
CA ARG A 88 21.01 3.50 -2.46
C ARG A 88 20.88 2.39 -3.51
N SER A 89 19.79 1.63 -3.45
CA SER A 89 19.56 0.51 -4.36
C SER A 89 19.04 0.98 -5.71
N THR A 90 19.49 0.32 -6.77
CA THR A 90 18.91 0.45 -8.12
C THR A 90 17.84 -0.59 -8.40
N ALA A 91 17.57 -1.49 -7.45
CA ALA A 91 16.49 -2.47 -7.56
C ALA A 91 15.11 -1.81 -7.43
N ASP A 92 14.08 -2.54 -7.86
CA ASP A 92 12.67 -2.11 -7.73
C ASP A 92 12.25 -1.93 -6.26
N ALA A 93 12.86 -2.68 -5.33
CA ALA A 93 12.69 -2.49 -3.90
C ALA A 93 13.94 -2.85 -3.06
N LEU A 94 14.08 -2.23 -1.88
CA LEU A 94 15.09 -2.66 -0.90
C LEU A 94 14.75 -4.01 -0.28
N ILE A 95 13.48 -4.24 0.02
CA ILE A 95 13.00 -5.52 0.54
C ILE A 95 11.87 -6.01 -0.37
N SER A 96 12.15 -7.06 -1.14
CA SER A 96 11.14 -7.74 -1.94
C SER A 96 10.57 -8.91 -1.16
N VAL A 97 9.26 -8.91 -0.93
CA VAL A 97 8.54 -9.92 -0.16
C VAL A 97 7.54 -10.65 -1.05
N PHE A 98 7.68 -11.95 -1.15
CA PHE A 98 6.70 -12.82 -1.80
C PHE A 98 5.90 -13.56 -0.73
N GLU A 99 4.58 -13.55 -0.88
CA GLU A 99 3.68 -14.25 0.05
C GLU A 99 4.08 -15.72 0.23
N ALA A 100 4.03 -16.21 1.46
CA ALA A 100 4.34 -17.60 1.79
C ALA A 100 3.05 -18.42 1.93
N ARG A 101 3.06 -19.67 1.46
CA ARG A 101 1.86 -20.54 1.52
C ARG A 101 1.54 -21.06 2.93
N ASN A 102 2.58 -21.25 3.76
CA ASN A 102 2.50 -21.97 5.04
C ASN A 102 2.58 -21.05 6.26
N GLY A 103 2.28 -19.77 6.11
CA GLY A 103 2.28 -18.79 7.20
C GLY A 103 2.50 -17.38 6.68
N ASN A 104 2.31 -16.39 7.54
CA ASN A 104 2.56 -14.99 7.19
C ASN A 104 4.06 -14.70 7.10
N VAL A 105 4.43 -13.80 6.19
CA VAL A 105 5.72 -13.11 6.22
C VAL A 105 5.52 -11.81 6.99
N ASP A 106 6.49 -11.46 7.82
CA ASP A 106 6.39 -10.34 8.74
C ASP A 106 7.65 -9.47 8.65
N VAL A 107 7.47 -8.17 8.41
CA VAL A 107 8.55 -7.19 8.26
C VAL A 107 8.28 -5.99 9.18
N GLY A 108 9.19 -5.68 10.09
CA GLY A 108 8.93 -4.56 11.01
C GLY A 108 10.11 -3.94 11.75
N GLY A 109 9.88 -2.72 12.24
CA GLY A 109 10.80 -1.96 13.09
C GLY A 109 11.83 -1.10 12.36
N PHE A 110 11.77 -1.00 11.03
CA PHE A 110 12.81 -0.34 10.22
C PHE A 110 12.53 1.13 9.98
N ARG A 111 13.60 1.93 9.91
CA ARG A 111 13.57 3.29 9.37
C ARG A 111 14.22 3.32 7.98
N PHE A 112 13.48 3.72 6.97
CA PHE A 112 13.99 3.90 5.61
C PHE A 112 14.20 5.37 5.31
N LEU A 113 15.38 5.69 4.78
CA LEU A 113 15.74 7.04 4.35
C LEU A 113 16.08 7.05 2.86
N PRO A 114 15.81 8.17 2.16
CA PRO A 114 16.17 8.30 0.78
C PRO A 114 17.69 8.42 0.62
N GLY A 115 18.30 7.65 -0.28
CA GLY A 115 19.75 7.65 -0.49
C GLY A 115 20.27 8.36 -1.73
N PHE A 116 19.38 8.78 -2.63
CA PHE A 116 19.72 9.53 -3.85
C PHE A 116 19.21 10.97 -3.79
N SER A 117 20.04 11.91 -4.21
CA SER A 117 19.68 13.32 -4.42
C SER A 117 19.39 13.67 -5.89
N SER A 118 19.81 12.81 -6.83
CA SER A 118 19.51 12.92 -8.26
C SER A 118 19.52 11.54 -8.93
N GLY A 119 18.69 11.35 -9.97
CA GLY A 119 18.52 10.07 -10.66
C GLY A 119 17.21 10.02 -11.45
N PRO A 120 17.11 9.17 -12.49
CA PRO A 120 15.89 9.06 -13.27
C PRO A 120 14.76 8.52 -12.39
N PRO A 121 13.54 9.10 -12.47
CA PRO A 121 12.39 8.65 -11.71
C PRO A 121 12.03 7.23 -12.15
N GLY A 122 12.38 6.25 -11.32
CA GLY A 122 11.82 4.90 -11.39
C GLY A 122 10.94 4.71 -10.17
N MET A 123 9.79 4.04 -10.33
CA MET A 123 8.93 3.65 -9.21
C MET A 123 9.67 2.64 -8.33
N ARG A 124 10.46 3.15 -7.38
CA ARG A 124 11.17 2.37 -6.38
C ARG A 124 10.40 2.37 -5.08
N ASN A 125 10.40 1.23 -4.40
CA ASN A 125 9.76 1.05 -3.11
C ASN A 125 10.81 0.71 -2.06
N ASP A 126 10.59 1.05 -0.79
CA ASP A 126 11.45 0.49 0.25
C ASP A 126 11.08 -0.97 0.50
N ILE A 127 9.78 -1.27 0.58
CA ILE A 127 9.29 -2.65 0.61
C ILE A 127 8.30 -2.87 -0.53
N ARG A 128 8.46 -3.98 -1.26
CA ARG A 128 7.49 -4.43 -2.25
C ARG A 128 6.95 -5.80 -1.89
N VAL A 129 5.64 -5.89 -1.72
CA VAL A 129 4.91 -7.15 -1.55
C VAL A 129 4.39 -7.63 -2.90
N THR A 130 4.64 -8.89 -3.22
CA THR A 130 4.21 -9.51 -4.47
C THR A 130 3.30 -10.70 -4.18
N HIS A 131 2.13 -10.70 -4.82
CA HIS A 131 1.20 -11.81 -4.75
C HIS A 131 1.88 -13.14 -5.13
N SER A 132 1.57 -14.20 -4.40
CA SER A 132 1.91 -15.56 -4.78
C SER A 132 0.67 -16.44 -4.70
N PRO A 133 0.37 -17.29 -5.70
CA PRO A 133 -0.82 -18.14 -5.67
C PRO A 133 -0.87 -19.02 -4.41
N GLY A 134 -1.97 -18.90 -3.65
CA GLY A 134 -2.17 -19.55 -2.36
C GLY A 134 -1.35 -18.95 -1.20
N GLY A 135 -0.74 -17.79 -1.42
CA GLY A 135 0.00 -17.03 -0.44
C GLY A 135 -0.87 -16.60 0.74
N LYS A 136 -0.26 -16.51 1.91
CA LYS A 136 -0.87 -15.93 3.10
C LYS A 136 -0.52 -14.45 3.20
N PRO A 137 -1.38 -13.65 3.88
CA PRO A 137 -1.16 -12.22 4.06
C PRO A 137 0.25 -11.87 4.55
N VAL A 138 0.82 -10.78 4.02
CA VAL A 138 2.06 -10.18 4.54
C VAL A 138 1.72 -9.13 5.59
N LEU A 139 2.57 -9.03 6.60
CA LEU A 139 2.47 -8.11 7.71
C LEU A 139 3.63 -7.11 7.64
N VAL A 140 3.31 -5.82 7.69
CA VAL A 140 4.32 -4.74 7.73
C VAL A 140 4.00 -3.80 8.88
N HIS A 141 4.94 -3.57 9.80
CA HIS A 141 4.60 -2.83 10.99
C HIS A 141 5.75 -2.08 11.65
N ASP A 142 5.41 -1.05 12.44
CA ASP A 142 6.37 -0.27 13.21
C ASP A 142 7.53 0.26 12.35
N CYS A 143 7.24 0.61 11.10
CA CYS A 143 8.23 1.11 10.14
C CYS A 143 8.06 2.62 9.92
N TYR A 144 9.19 3.29 9.70
CA TYR A 144 9.23 4.68 9.25
C TYR A 144 9.72 4.73 7.80
N PHE A 145 8.98 5.42 6.94
CA PHE A 145 9.31 5.63 5.53
C PHE A 145 9.46 7.13 5.27
N GLU A 146 10.63 7.53 4.80
CA GLU A 146 10.84 8.85 4.21
C GLU A 146 11.12 8.70 2.72
N THR A 147 10.26 9.32 1.92
CA THR A 147 10.33 9.26 0.45
C THR A 147 10.74 10.58 -0.16
N ASN A 148 11.38 10.49 -1.33
CA ASN A 148 11.71 11.62 -2.20
C ASN A 148 11.53 11.20 -3.67
N TYR A 149 11.44 12.16 -4.59
CA TYR A 149 11.18 11.87 -6.02
C TYR A 149 12.21 10.96 -6.71
N VAL A 150 13.38 10.76 -6.09
CA VAL A 150 14.55 10.19 -6.74
C VAL A 150 14.83 8.75 -6.29
N SER A 151 14.75 8.47 -4.99
CA SER A 151 15.18 7.18 -4.42
C SER A 151 14.04 6.20 -4.17
N ALA A 152 12.86 6.69 -3.82
CA ALA A 152 11.66 5.89 -3.59
C ALA A 152 10.43 6.76 -3.77
N ILE A 153 9.63 6.48 -4.80
CA ILE A 153 8.38 7.20 -5.07
C ILE A 153 7.31 6.77 -4.06
N PHE A 154 7.38 5.55 -3.54
CA PHE A 154 6.47 5.05 -2.49
C PHE A 154 7.27 4.33 -1.42
N GLY A 155 6.89 4.47 -0.15
CA GLY A 155 7.48 3.65 0.92
C GLY A 155 7.14 2.17 0.71
N LEU A 156 5.88 1.90 0.33
CA LEU A 156 5.37 0.55 0.12
C LEU A 156 4.73 0.38 -1.27
N GLY A 157 5.17 -0.66 -1.98
CA GLY A 157 4.50 -1.20 -3.16
C GLY A 157 3.73 -2.46 -2.80
N TRP A 158 2.41 -2.45 -2.90
CA TRP A 158 1.53 -3.53 -2.46
C TRP A 158 0.87 -4.24 -3.65
N GLY A 159 1.50 -5.32 -4.12
CA GLY A 159 1.10 -6.05 -5.32
C GLY A 159 0.17 -7.25 -5.04
N THR A 160 -0.65 -7.19 -4.00
CA THR A 160 -1.59 -8.25 -3.61
C THR A 160 -2.82 -7.66 -2.91
N ASN A 161 -3.83 -8.49 -2.66
CA ASN A 161 -4.93 -8.17 -1.75
C ASN A 161 -4.77 -9.00 -0.46
N GLY A 162 -5.11 -8.41 0.68
CA GLY A 162 -4.84 -9.02 1.98
C GLY A 162 -3.57 -8.48 2.62
N GLY A 163 -3.48 -8.62 3.94
CA GLY A 163 -2.35 -8.14 4.73
C GLY A 163 -2.74 -7.07 5.73
N VAL A 164 -1.80 -6.74 6.60
CA VAL A 164 -1.97 -5.67 7.58
C VAL A 164 -0.72 -4.81 7.59
N ILE A 165 -0.93 -3.52 7.47
CA ILE A 165 0.07 -2.47 7.62
C ILE A 165 -0.32 -1.69 8.87
N TRP A 166 0.51 -1.66 9.91
CA TRP A 166 0.12 -0.94 11.13
C TRP A 166 1.25 -0.26 11.88
N ARG A 167 0.91 0.83 12.59
CA ARG A 167 1.88 1.68 13.31
C ARG A 167 3.07 2.12 12.46
N CYS A 168 2.86 2.22 11.15
CA CYS A 168 3.86 2.77 10.24
C CYS A 168 3.70 4.29 10.14
N LYS A 169 4.81 4.98 9.96
CA LYS A 169 4.86 6.42 9.68
C LYS A 169 5.38 6.64 8.26
N PHE A 170 4.63 7.39 7.47
CA PHE A 170 4.99 7.78 6.12
C PHE A 170 5.17 9.28 6.05
N PHE A 171 6.27 9.70 5.44
CA PHE A 171 6.64 11.09 5.33
C PHE A 171 7.23 11.37 3.94
N SER A 172 6.79 12.43 3.27
CA SER A 172 7.39 12.91 2.01
C SER A 172 8.04 14.27 2.23
N ASN A 173 9.33 14.38 1.86
CA ASN A 173 10.07 15.63 1.97
C ASN A 173 9.88 16.59 0.78
N TYR A 174 9.15 16.18 -0.26
CA TYR A 174 8.93 16.98 -1.47
C TYR A 174 7.45 17.22 -1.79
N ASN A 175 6.52 16.88 -0.91
CA ASN A 175 5.07 17.00 -1.15
C ASN A 175 4.64 16.28 -2.43
N LEU A 176 5.01 15.00 -2.56
CA LEU A 176 4.69 14.18 -3.74
C LEU A 176 3.96 12.91 -3.32
N ASP A 177 3.66 12.04 -4.28
CA ASP A 177 3.41 10.63 -4.03
C ASP A 177 4.51 10.05 -3.14
N GLY A 178 4.14 9.24 -2.14
CA GLY A 178 5.11 8.86 -1.12
C GLY A 178 4.71 7.78 -0.13
N GLY A 179 3.42 7.46 -0.01
CA GLY A 179 2.96 6.50 1.01
C GLY A 179 2.93 5.07 0.49
N ILE A 180 1.72 4.59 0.20
CA ILE A 180 1.47 3.20 -0.21
C ILE A 180 0.85 3.18 -1.59
N GLN A 181 1.47 2.47 -2.53
CA GLN A 181 0.92 2.20 -3.84
C GLN A 181 0.33 0.79 -3.90
N PHE A 182 -0.91 0.65 -4.36
CA PHE A 182 -1.47 -0.67 -4.64
C PHE A 182 -1.38 -1.01 -6.12
N LYS A 183 -0.78 -2.15 -6.44
CA LYS A 183 -0.64 -2.65 -7.82
C LYS A 183 -0.97 -4.12 -7.90
N SER A 184 -2.17 -4.51 -7.46
CA SER A 184 -2.56 -5.92 -7.46
C SER A 184 -2.64 -6.43 -8.90
N THR A 185 -1.97 -7.55 -9.16
CA THR A 185 -1.76 -8.05 -10.53
C THR A 185 -2.82 -9.04 -11.00
N SER A 186 -3.79 -9.42 -10.16
CA SER A 186 -4.84 -10.35 -10.54
C SER A 186 -6.09 -9.63 -11.05
N SER A 187 -6.30 -9.62 -12.38
CA SER A 187 -7.54 -9.09 -13.00
C SER A 187 -8.81 -9.84 -12.58
N GLU A 188 -8.69 -11.01 -11.95
CA GLU A 188 -9.81 -11.81 -11.46
C GLU A 188 -10.58 -11.14 -10.32
N THR A 189 -9.97 -10.26 -9.54
CA THR A 189 -10.62 -9.72 -8.35
C THR A 189 -11.75 -8.74 -8.66
N TRP A 190 -11.74 -8.10 -9.84
CA TRP A 190 -12.88 -7.32 -10.30
C TRP A 190 -14.12 -8.17 -10.56
N ARG A 191 -13.92 -9.45 -10.92
CA ARG A 191 -14.99 -10.41 -11.21
C ARG A 191 -15.42 -11.24 -10.00
N THR A 192 -15.23 -10.70 -8.80
CA THR A 192 -15.69 -11.30 -7.55
C THR A 192 -16.50 -10.30 -6.72
N PRO A 193 -17.44 -10.77 -5.89
CA PRO A 193 -18.22 -9.92 -5.01
C PRO A 193 -17.35 -9.02 -4.12
N SER A 194 -17.93 -7.90 -3.68
CA SER A 194 -17.31 -7.03 -2.68
C SER A 194 -17.18 -7.76 -1.35
N THR A 195 -16.05 -7.58 -0.68
CA THR A 195 -15.75 -8.08 0.67
C THR A 195 -15.73 -6.96 1.71
N ILE A 196 -16.49 -5.88 1.49
CA ILE A 196 -16.55 -4.73 2.43
C ILE A 196 -17.09 -5.17 3.81
N GLY A 197 -16.46 -4.70 4.87
CA GLY A 197 -16.89 -4.91 6.25
C GLY A 197 -16.80 -6.38 6.68
N MET A 198 -17.82 -6.87 7.38
CA MET A 198 -17.90 -8.26 7.83
C MET A 198 -18.06 -9.29 6.70
N ALA A 199 -18.17 -8.86 5.43
CA ALA A 199 -18.09 -9.77 4.29
C ALA A 199 -16.66 -10.31 4.07
N ASP A 200 -15.62 -9.62 4.55
CA ASP A 200 -14.27 -10.20 4.68
C ASP A 200 -14.21 -11.07 5.94
N VAL A 201 -14.83 -12.25 5.88
CA VAL A 201 -15.12 -13.11 7.04
C VAL A 201 -13.88 -13.39 7.91
N ASN A 202 -12.69 -13.41 7.34
CA ASN A 202 -11.44 -13.72 8.02
C ASN A 202 -10.39 -12.60 7.99
N GLY A 203 -10.72 -11.42 7.42
CA GLY A 203 -9.78 -10.30 7.30
C GLY A 203 -8.60 -10.60 6.38
N THR A 204 -8.80 -11.40 5.33
CA THR A 204 -7.71 -11.75 4.40
C THR A 204 -8.01 -11.41 2.95
N ALA A 205 -9.23 -10.97 2.65
CA ALA A 205 -9.59 -10.51 1.31
C ALA A 205 -9.20 -9.05 1.07
N ASN A 206 -9.13 -8.23 2.13
CA ASN A 206 -8.74 -6.84 2.07
C ASN A 206 -7.39 -6.59 2.75
N THR A 207 -6.64 -5.62 2.25
CA THR A 207 -5.45 -5.08 2.93
C THR A 207 -5.90 -4.03 3.95
N TYR A 208 -5.55 -4.24 5.22
CA TYR A 208 -5.88 -3.32 6.31
C TYR A 208 -4.70 -2.40 6.62
N ILE A 209 -4.95 -1.10 6.69
CA ILE A 209 -4.01 -0.07 7.12
C ILE A 209 -4.55 0.51 8.42
N GLU A 210 -3.79 0.37 9.52
CA GLU A 210 -4.24 0.66 10.88
C GLU A 210 -3.24 1.48 11.68
N ASP A 211 -3.69 2.47 12.45
CA ASP A 211 -2.82 3.25 13.35
C ASP A 211 -1.58 3.84 12.66
N CYS A 212 -1.65 4.06 11.34
CA CYS A 212 -0.59 4.70 10.57
C CYS A 212 -0.72 6.22 10.58
N THR A 213 0.42 6.90 10.44
CA THR A 213 0.49 8.35 10.27
C THR A 213 1.12 8.71 8.94
N PHE A 214 0.45 9.57 8.17
CA PHE A 214 0.91 10.11 6.89
C PHE A 214 1.10 11.62 7.03
N ILE A 215 2.26 12.14 6.63
CA ILE A 215 2.59 13.56 6.84
C ILE A 215 3.18 14.15 5.56
N GLY A 216 2.55 15.23 5.08
CA GLY A 216 3.06 16.03 3.96
C GLY A 216 3.05 15.32 2.61
N ILE A 217 2.19 14.31 2.43
CA ILE A 217 2.09 13.52 1.19
C ILE A 217 0.95 14.07 0.35
N PHE A 218 1.24 15.15 -0.40
CA PHE A 218 0.25 15.94 -1.16
C PHE A 218 -0.74 15.10 -1.96
N ILE A 219 -0.29 14.05 -2.63
CA ILE A 219 -1.09 13.07 -3.37
C ILE A 219 -0.54 11.68 -3.09
N GLY A 220 -1.36 10.63 -3.15
CA GLY A 220 -0.86 9.25 -3.06
C GLY A 220 -0.30 8.87 -1.68
N ALA A 221 -0.85 9.41 -0.59
CA ALA A 221 -0.58 8.88 0.76
C ALA A 221 -1.01 7.42 0.85
N VAL A 222 -2.18 7.14 0.29
CA VAL A 222 -2.64 5.81 0.00
C VAL A 222 -3.25 5.84 -1.40
N ASP A 223 -2.67 5.10 -2.33
CA ASP A 223 -3.07 5.10 -3.74
C ASP A 223 -3.82 3.81 -4.08
N PHE A 224 -5.15 3.86 -4.00
CA PHE A 224 -6.03 2.76 -4.36
C PHE A 224 -6.02 2.55 -5.87
N ASP A 225 -5.30 1.52 -6.30
CA ASP A 225 -5.13 1.24 -7.72
C ASP A 225 -5.19 -0.26 -7.99
N ASP A 226 -5.25 -0.62 -9.27
CA ASP A 226 -5.22 -1.95 -9.87
C ASP A 226 -5.75 -3.05 -8.95
N ASN A 227 -7.07 -3.23 -8.99
CA ASN A 227 -7.76 -4.33 -8.31
C ASN A 227 -7.69 -4.31 -6.78
N SER A 228 -7.21 -3.21 -6.19
CA SER A 228 -7.05 -3.11 -4.74
C SER A 228 -8.35 -3.24 -3.97
N ARG A 229 -8.21 -3.94 -2.84
CA ARG A 229 -9.19 -4.14 -1.78
C ARG A 229 -8.62 -3.60 -0.49
N THR A 230 -9.02 -2.40 -0.09
CA THR A 230 -8.26 -1.68 0.96
C THR A 230 -9.17 -1.14 2.05
N VAL A 231 -8.75 -1.30 3.31
CA VAL A 231 -9.38 -0.69 4.48
C VAL A 231 -8.37 0.25 5.13
N LEU A 232 -8.66 1.55 5.14
CA LEU A 232 -7.89 2.57 5.85
C LEU A 232 -8.66 2.98 7.10
N ARG A 233 -8.13 2.66 8.29
CA ARG A 233 -8.82 2.93 9.55
C ARG A 233 -7.92 3.34 10.69
N HIS A 234 -8.45 4.17 11.59
CA HIS A 234 -7.72 4.65 12.76
C HIS A 234 -6.39 5.34 12.43
N CYS A 235 -6.24 5.88 11.21
CA CYS A 235 -5.05 6.58 10.76
C CYS A 235 -5.15 8.09 10.97
N THR A 236 -3.98 8.74 11.00
CA THR A 236 -3.86 10.20 10.95
C THR A 236 -3.21 10.61 9.64
N LEU A 237 -3.86 11.50 8.89
CA LEU A 237 -3.39 12.05 7.63
C LEU A 237 -3.22 13.57 7.81
N GLU A 238 -1.98 14.00 7.95
CA GLU A 238 -1.59 15.42 8.05
C GLU A 238 -1.14 15.90 6.69
N ASP A 239 -1.93 16.81 6.10
CA ASP A 239 -1.68 17.38 4.76
C ASP A 239 -1.41 16.31 3.70
N SER A 240 -2.13 15.20 3.81
CA SER A 240 -1.89 13.98 3.04
C SER A 240 -3.19 13.48 2.40
N MET A 241 -3.18 13.27 1.07
CA MET A 241 -4.37 12.87 0.31
C MET A 241 -4.40 11.37 0.03
N VAL A 242 -5.57 10.75 0.23
CA VAL A 242 -5.89 9.42 -0.30
C VAL A 242 -6.29 9.57 -1.76
N TYR A 243 -5.60 8.83 -2.62
CA TYR A 243 -5.82 8.85 -4.06
C TYR A 243 -6.35 7.51 -4.55
N CYS A 244 -6.99 7.53 -5.70
CA CYS A 244 -7.52 6.36 -6.33
C CYS A 244 -7.40 6.50 -7.85
N HIS A 245 -6.99 5.42 -8.48
CA HIS A 245 -6.95 5.31 -9.92
C HIS A 245 -8.24 4.68 -10.44
N GLY A 246 -8.74 5.25 -11.54
CA GLY A 246 -9.74 4.63 -12.38
C GLY A 246 -9.06 3.84 -13.48
N GLN A 247 -9.86 3.12 -14.26
CA GLN A 247 -9.34 2.36 -15.40
C GLN A 247 -8.68 3.26 -16.45
N ASP A 248 -8.87 4.57 -16.45
CA ASP A 248 -8.20 5.49 -17.38
C ASP A 248 -6.72 5.74 -17.07
N THR A 249 -6.22 5.37 -15.89
CA THR A 249 -4.78 5.49 -15.58
C THR A 249 -4.09 4.18 -15.32
N SER A 250 -4.86 3.11 -15.18
CA SER A 250 -4.33 1.82 -14.77
C SER A 250 -5.16 0.70 -15.40
N PRO A 251 -4.57 -0.49 -15.63
CA PRO A 251 -5.28 -1.63 -16.22
C PRO A 251 -6.66 -1.87 -15.63
N ASP A 252 -6.77 -1.73 -14.31
CA ASP A 252 -7.96 -2.15 -13.61
C ASP A 252 -8.61 -1.08 -12.71
N GLY A 253 -7.83 -0.17 -12.12
CA GLY A 253 -8.30 0.77 -11.09
C GLY A 253 -8.77 0.08 -9.79
N ALA A 254 -9.16 0.87 -8.78
CA ALA A 254 -9.54 0.34 -7.47
C ALA A 254 -10.85 -0.48 -7.50
N ARG A 255 -10.85 -1.66 -6.86
CA ARG A 255 -12.04 -2.54 -6.84
C ARG A 255 -13.07 -2.10 -5.81
N HIS A 256 -12.62 -1.96 -4.57
CA HIS A 256 -13.44 -1.47 -3.47
C HIS A 256 -12.57 -1.04 -2.30
N TRP A 257 -13.10 -0.18 -1.44
CA TRP A 257 -12.31 0.42 -0.38
C TRP A 257 -13.19 0.87 0.79
N GLU A 258 -12.58 0.96 1.97
CA GLU A 258 -13.22 1.45 3.19
C GLU A 258 -12.32 2.50 3.84
N VAL A 259 -12.85 3.68 4.13
CA VAL A 259 -12.12 4.74 4.83
C VAL A 259 -12.94 5.17 6.04
N TYR A 260 -12.53 4.76 7.24
CA TYR A 260 -13.29 5.09 8.44
C TYR A 260 -12.48 5.29 9.72
N ASP A 261 -13.03 6.03 10.67
CA ASP A 261 -12.40 6.34 11.96
C ASP A 261 -11.01 7.00 11.83
N ASN A 262 -10.74 7.69 10.71
CA ASN A 262 -9.49 8.41 10.49
C ASN A 262 -9.59 9.88 10.87
N LYS A 263 -8.44 10.53 11.04
CA LYS A 263 -8.30 11.97 11.23
C LYS A 263 -7.57 12.58 10.05
N PHE A 264 -8.16 13.59 9.43
CA PHE A 264 -7.57 14.37 8.36
C PHE A 264 -7.32 15.81 8.84
N ILE A 265 -6.06 16.19 8.91
CA ILE A 265 -5.57 17.41 9.57
C ILE A 265 -4.90 18.29 8.53
N TYR A 266 -5.36 19.53 8.41
CA TYR A 266 -4.83 20.52 7.48
C TYR A 266 -4.02 21.58 8.22
N THR A 267 -2.80 21.81 7.75
CA THR A 267 -1.90 22.81 8.32
C THR A 267 -1.89 24.05 7.43
N ALA A 268 -2.34 25.18 7.97
CA ALA A 268 -2.52 26.42 7.20
C ALA A 268 -1.23 27.26 7.06
N SER A 269 -0.21 27.03 7.89
CA SER A 269 1.03 27.82 7.90
C SER A 269 2.18 27.09 8.59
N GLY A 270 3.41 27.60 8.40
CA GLY A 270 4.63 27.00 8.95
C GLY A 270 5.31 26.05 7.97
N SER A 271 6.08 25.10 8.51
CA SER A 271 6.83 24.10 7.74
C SER A 271 6.65 22.72 8.34
N PRO A 272 6.63 21.65 7.51
CA PRO A 272 6.63 20.29 8.02
C PRO A 272 7.89 20.02 8.86
N PRO A 273 7.80 19.21 9.92
CA PRO A 273 8.96 18.86 10.75
C PRO A 273 10.12 18.32 9.91
N GLY A 274 11.31 18.90 10.08
CA GLY A 274 12.53 18.49 9.38
C GLY A 274 12.80 19.21 8.05
N PHE A 275 11.87 20.03 7.53
CA PHE A 275 12.00 20.65 6.21
C PHE A 275 11.61 22.12 6.21
N PRO A 276 12.48 23.01 6.72
CA PRO A 276 12.19 24.45 6.82
C PRO A 276 12.00 25.14 5.45
N ASN A 277 12.41 24.50 4.36
CA ASN A 277 12.27 25.04 3.01
C ASN A 277 10.94 24.68 2.33
N VAL A 278 10.12 23.84 2.97
CA VAL A 278 8.75 23.56 2.54
C VAL A 278 7.82 24.41 3.39
N SER A 279 6.89 25.12 2.76
CA SER A 279 5.92 25.96 3.47
C SER A 279 4.52 25.39 3.29
N TYR A 280 3.77 25.36 4.39
CA TYR A 280 2.33 25.19 4.39
C TYR A 280 1.62 26.48 3.91
N PRO A 281 0.39 26.37 3.39
CA PRO A 281 -0.34 25.12 3.17
C PRO A 281 0.19 24.36 1.95
N LEU A 282 0.09 23.03 1.98
CA LEU A 282 0.28 22.24 0.76
C LEU A 282 -0.89 22.50 -0.19
N ASN A 283 -0.67 22.33 -1.49
CA ASN A 283 -1.70 22.50 -2.52
C ASN A 283 -2.70 21.32 -2.55
N LEU A 284 -3.14 20.86 -1.39
CA LEU A 284 -4.03 19.73 -1.22
C LEU A 284 -5.36 19.97 -1.95
N GLN A 285 -5.71 19.10 -2.90
CA GLN A 285 -6.91 19.30 -3.72
C GLN A 285 -8.19 18.78 -3.05
N ALA A 286 -8.06 17.73 -2.25
CA ALA A 286 -9.09 17.05 -1.48
C ALA A 286 -8.40 16.17 -0.42
N TRP A 287 -9.18 15.59 0.49
CA TRP A 287 -8.70 14.50 1.35
C TRP A 287 -8.78 13.15 0.65
N LEU A 288 -9.82 12.97 -0.16
CA LEU A 288 -10.05 11.77 -0.96
C LEU A 288 -10.33 12.18 -2.39
N SER A 289 -9.60 11.59 -3.35
CA SER A 289 -9.96 11.64 -4.77
C SER A 289 -10.20 10.23 -5.28
N ILE A 290 -11.46 9.89 -5.48
CA ILE A 290 -11.94 8.54 -5.79
C ILE A 290 -12.31 8.43 -7.27
N ARG A 291 -11.86 7.36 -7.94
CA ARG A 291 -12.01 7.22 -9.40
C ARG A 291 -12.61 5.89 -9.85
N GLY A 292 -12.78 4.93 -8.95
CA GLY A 292 -13.34 3.62 -9.27
C GLY A 292 -13.92 2.87 -8.08
N GLY A 293 -14.65 1.81 -8.39
CA GLY A 293 -15.13 0.85 -7.40
C GLY A 293 -16.32 1.29 -6.57
N THR A 294 -16.59 0.50 -5.54
CA THR A 294 -17.58 0.81 -4.49
C THR A 294 -16.87 0.96 -3.15
N GLY A 295 -17.47 1.64 -2.18
CA GLY A 295 -16.80 1.85 -0.91
C GLY A 295 -17.64 2.52 0.15
N ILE A 296 -17.00 2.75 1.29
CA ILE A 296 -17.58 3.51 2.40
C ILE A 296 -16.62 4.58 2.91
N ILE A 297 -17.16 5.75 3.24
CA ILE A 297 -16.44 6.84 3.92
C ILE A 297 -17.22 7.16 5.20
N ALA A 298 -16.80 6.62 6.33
CA ALA A 298 -17.61 6.64 7.54
C ALA A 298 -16.85 7.12 8.77
N ASP A 299 -17.51 7.91 9.63
CA ASP A 299 -17.00 8.20 10.98
C ASP A 299 -15.57 8.82 11.02
N ASN A 300 -15.15 9.50 9.95
CA ASN A 300 -13.89 10.22 9.92
C ASN A 300 -14.04 11.64 10.47
N VAL A 301 -12.93 12.23 10.91
CA VAL A 301 -12.84 13.66 11.25
C VAL A 301 -12.07 14.39 10.16
N PHE A 302 -12.74 15.29 9.43
CA PHE A 302 -12.16 16.09 8.36
C PHE A 302 -12.02 17.56 8.75
N GLN A 303 -10.79 18.07 8.80
CA GLN A 303 -10.58 19.51 8.81
C GLN A 303 -10.79 20.11 7.42
N ASN A 304 -11.31 21.34 7.36
CA ASN A 304 -11.49 22.05 6.10
C ASN A 304 -10.13 22.37 5.45
N ILE A 305 -10.03 22.17 4.15
CA ILE A 305 -8.86 22.55 3.35
C ILE A 305 -9.09 23.99 2.90
N SER A 306 -8.34 24.95 3.44
CA SER A 306 -8.65 26.38 3.18
C SER A 306 -8.50 26.79 1.71
N THR A 307 -7.72 26.05 0.93
CA THR A 307 -7.50 26.29 -0.50
C THR A 307 -8.56 25.63 -1.40
N LYS A 308 -9.36 24.69 -0.87
CA LYS A 308 -10.35 23.92 -1.64
C LYS A 308 -11.55 23.48 -0.78
N ASN A 309 -12.76 23.77 -1.26
CA ASN A 309 -13.98 23.51 -0.50
C ASN A 309 -14.49 22.05 -0.56
N GLN A 310 -13.78 21.14 -1.25
CA GLN A 310 -14.17 19.74 -1.44
C GLN A 310 -13.28 18.81 -0.63
N ALA A 311 -13.86 18.08 0.34
CA ALA A 311 -13.13 17.05 1.09
C ALA A 311 -13.03 15.75 0.28
N ILE A 312 -14.10 15.40 -0.44
CA ILE A 312 -14.20 14.18 -1.22
C ILE A 312 -14.48 14.55 -2.67
N GLN A 313 -13.61 14.12 -3.57
CA GLN A 313 -13.77 14.25 -5.01
C GLN A 313 -14.11 12.90 -5.62
N MET A 314 -15.24 12.84 -6.33
CA MET A 314 -15.60 11.72 -7.15
C MET A 314 -15.26 12.05 -8.61
N ASN A 315 -14.56 11.14 -9.28
CA ASN A 315 -14.17 11.34 -10.67
C ASN A 315 -14.42 10.09 -11.52
N VAL A 316 -14.58 10.32 -12.83
CA VAL A 316 -14.67 9.28 -13.86
C VAL A 316 -13.91 9.78 -15.08
N PHE A 317 -12.59 9.81 -14.99
CA PHE A 317 -11.74 10.39 -16.04
C PHE A 317 -11.75 9.57 -17.33
N SER A 318 -12.16 8.30 -17.29
CA SER A 318 -12.31 7.45 -18.48
C SER A 318 -13.31 7.97 -19.51
N ILE A 319 -14.14 8.97 -19.20
CA ILE A 319 -15.08 9.56 -20.18
C ILE A 319 -14.43 10.60 -21.10
N ASN A 320 -13.30 11.19 -20.68
CA ASN A 320 -12.71 12.35 -21.37
C ASN A 320 -11.18 12.43 -21.35
N ARG A 321 -10.50 11.50 -20.68
CA ARG A 321 -9.05 11.32 -20.73
C ARG A 321 -8.69 10.20 -21.72
N ARG A 322 -7.66 10.43 -22.54
CA ARG A 322 -7.03 9.40 -23.37
C ARG A 322 -6.13 8.53 -22.50
N SER A 323 -6.18 7.22 -22.73
CA SER A 323 -5.41 6.23 -22.00
C SER A 323 -5.12 5.00 -22.86
N LEU A 324 -4.25 4.12 -22.36
CA LEU A 324 -3.87 2.88 -23.03
C LEU A 324 -4.82 1.70 -22.75
N THR A 325 -5.83 1.91 -21.92
CA THR A 325 -6.70 0.87 -21.35
C THR A 325 -8.11 1.00 -21.95
N ILE A 326 -9.02 1.71 -21.28
CA ILE A 326 -10.41 1.92 -21.74
C ILE A 326 -10.79 3.41 -21.64
N PRO A 327 -10.26 4.25 -22.55
CA PRO A 327 -10.54 5.68 -22.57
C PRO A 327 -11.84 6.05 -23.30
N CYS A 328 -12.21 7.33 -23.20
CA CYS A 328 -13.23 7.99 -24.01
C CYS A 328 -14.63 7.32 -23.98
N GLN A 329 -15.05 6.84 -22.82
CA GLN A 329 -16.35 6.18 -22.66
C GLN A 329 -17.50 7.19 -22.76
N THR A 330 -18.54 6.84 -23.51
CA THR A 330 -19.67 7.73 -23.86
C THR A 330 -21.03 7.22 -23.36
N ARG A 331 -21.03 6.20 -22.48
CA ARG A 331 -22.25 5.60 -21.94
C ARG A 331 -22.13 5.38 -20.44
N TYR A 332 -23.20 5.70 -19.71
CA TYR A 332 -23.33 5.34 -18.31
C TYR A 332 -23.75 3.86 -18.16
N PRO A 333 -23.22 3.16 -17.13
CA PRO A 333 -22.03 3.54 -16.36
C PRO A 333 -20.76 3.36 -17.20
N ALA A 334 -19.76 4.20 -16.95
CA ALA A 334 -18.42 3.93 -17.45
C ALA A 334 -17.84 2.71 -16.72
N ALA A 335 -16.94 1.99 -17.38
CA ALA A 335 -16.29 0.80 -16.87
C ALA A 335 -15.67 1.09 -15.50
N ARG A 336 -16.10 0.31 -14.50
CA ARG A 336 -15.52 0.29 -13.15
C ARG A 336 -15.54 1.63 -12.41
N GLN A 337 -16.39 2.57 -12.86
CA GLN A 337 -16.52 3.88 -12.25
C GLN A 337 -16.93 3.78 -10.77
N VAL A 338 -16.77 4.89 -10.06
CA VAL A 338 -17.27 5.02 -8.69
C VAL A 338 -18.77 4.68 -8.59
N GLY A 339 -19.13 3.94 -7.54
CA GLY A 339 -20.49 3.46 -7.28
C GLY A 339 -20.87 2.18 -8.03
N GLN A 340 -19.91 1.48 -8.64
CA GLN A 340 -20.15 0.22 -9.35
C GLN A 340 -19.42 -0.94 -8.67
N THR A 341 -19.99 -2.13 -8.78
CA THR A 341 -19.45 -3.37 -8.24
C THR A 341 -19.71 -4.53 -9.18
N TRP A 342 -19.15 -5.69 -8.82
CA TRP A 342 -19.46 -6.97 -9.44
C TRP A 342 -20.34 -7.83 -8.51
N ILE A 343 -21.39 -8.42 -9.09
CA ILE A 343 -22.34 -9.33 -8.45
C ILE A 343 -22.34 -10.73 -9.08
N GLY A 344 -21.63 -10.93 -10.19
CA GLY A 344 -21.63 -12.20 -10.94
C GLY A 344 -22.87 -12.35 -11.83
N ALA A 345 -23.38 -13.57 -11.96
CA ALA A 345 -24.51 -13.83 -12.86
C ALA A 345 -25.72 -12.93 -12.55
N GLY A 346 -26.34 -12.38 -13.58
CA GLY A 346 -27.48 -11.47 -13.46
C GLY A 346 -27.15 -9.97 -13.43
N GLY A 347 -25.87 -9.60 -13.43
CA GLY A 347 -25.43 -8.22 -13.65
C GLY A 347 -25.36 -7.82 -15.13
N TYR A 348 -25.15 -6.52 -15.38
CA TYR A 348 -24.99 -5.98 -16.73
C TYR A 348 -23.53 -6.11 -17.23
N SER A 349 -23.29 -5.80 -18.51
CA SER A 349 -21.96 -5.77 -19.14
C SER A 349 -21.69 -4.38 -19.73
N TYR A 350 -20.43 -3.99 -19.83
CA TYR A 350 -20.02 -2.75 -20.46
C TYR A 350 -19.84 -2.95 -21.96
N THR A 351 -20.55 -2.18 -22.79
CA THR A 351 -20.39 -2.24 -24.25
C THR A 351 -18.94 -1.94 -24.69
N ASN A 352 -18.25 -1.07 -23.96
CA ASN A 352 -16.89 -0.62 -24.30
C ASN A 352 -15.79 -1.30 -23.46
N ALA A 353 -16.14 -2.20 -22.53
CA ALA A 353 -15.18 -2.99 -21.75
C ALA A 353 -15.55 -4.48 -21.76
N PRO A 354 -15.65 -5.13 -22.94
CA PRO A 354 -16.08 -6.53 -23.04
C PRO A 354 -15.13 -7.50 -22.34
N ILE A 355 -13.85 -7.12 -22.14
CA ILE A 355 -12.84 -7.91 -21.43
C ILE A 355 -13.27 -8.27 -19.99
N ASP A 356 -14.14 -7.47 -19.41
CA ASP A 356 -14.61 -7.68 -18.05
C ASP A 356 -15.80 -8.65 -17.96
N GLY A 357 -16.48 -8.91 -19.09
CA GLY A 357 -17.67 -9.75 -19.15
C GLY A 357 -18.94 -9.07 -18.62
N GLY A 358 -19.94 -9.90 -18.28
CA GLY A 358 -21.19 -9.49 -17.65
C GLY A 358 -21.22 -9.88 -16.18
N GLY A 359 -21.78 -9.02 -15.35
CA GLY A 359 -21.94 -9.25 -13.92
C GLY A 359 -21.81 -8.03 -13.04
N TYR A 360 -21.91 -6.85 -13.65
CA TYR A 360 -21.85 -5.57 -12.95
C TYR A 360 -23.19 -5.16 -12.37
N SER A 361 -23.14 -4.38 -11.30
CA SER A 361 -24.29 -3.72 -10.69
C SER A 361 -23.88 -2.41 -10.06
N THR A 362 -24.87 -1.56 -9.81
CA THR A 362 -24.69 -0.38 -8.97
C THR A 362 -24.58 -0.80 -7.51
N ASP A 363 -23.50 -0.35 -6.86
CA ASP A 363 -23.32 -0.42 -5.42
C ASP A 363 -22.73 0.93 -4.98
N PRO A 364 -23.58 1.88 -4.57
CA PRO A 364 -23.17 3.24 -4.32
C PRO A 364 -22.05 3.32 -3.29
N VAL A 365 -21.27 4.39 -3.34
CA VAL A 365 -20.43 4.77 -2.20
C VAL A 365 -21.31 5.29 -1.07
N TYR A 366 -21.18 4.75 0.14
CA TYR A 366 -21.94 5.24 1.29
C TYR A 366 -21.07 6.15 2.16
N ILE A 367 -21.62 7.32 2.51
CA ILE A 367 -20.89 8.36 3.23
C ILE A 367 -21.74 8.81 4.43
N TRP A 368 -21.31 8.54 5.67
CA TRP A 368 -22.09 8.85 6.87
C TRP A 368 -21.20 9.06 8.10
N GLY A 369 -21.74 9.65 9.17
CA GLY A 369 -21.07 9.76 10.47
C GLY A 369 -19.78 10.59 10.49
N ASN A 370 -19.31 11.11 9.36
CA ASN A 370 -18.15 11.99 9.29
C ASN A 370 -18.45 13.31 10.01
N SER A 371 -17.41 13.91 10.60
CA SER A 371 -17.47 15.16 11.35
C SER A 371 -16.28 16.07 11.02
N GLY A 372 -16.22 17.26 11.63
CA GLY A 372 -15.13 18.23 11.46
C GLY A 372 -15.51 19.39 10.54
N THR A 373 -14.66 20.40 10.45
CA THR A 373 -15.00 21.67 9.77
C THR A 373 -15.21 21.53 8.26
N ALA A 374 -14.75 20.44 7.64
CA ALA A 374 -15.05 20.20 6.23
C ALA A 374 -16.49 19.72 5.98
N THR A 375 -17.13 19.07 6.95
CA THR A 375 -18.47 18.48 6.77
C THR A 375 -19.59 19.52 6.72
N ASP A 376 -19.32 20.73 7.21
CA ASP A 376 -20.26 21.86 7.16
C ASP A 376 -20.33 22.51 5.77
N SER A 377 -19.37 22.18 4.89
CA SER A 377 -19.33 22.69 3.52
C SER A 377 -20.43 22.05 2.67
N PRO A 378 -21.24 22.82 1.91
CA PRO A 378 -22.15 22.26 0.91
C PRO A 378 -21.40 21.55 -0.24
N ALA A 379 -20.08 21.78 -0.34
CA ALA A 379 -19.20 21.11 -1.29
C ALA A 379 -18.42 19.95 -0.67
N PHE A 380 -18.79 19.45 0.53
CA PHE A 380 -18.10 18.35 1.20
C PHE A 380 -17.83 17.16 0.26
N VAL A 381 -18.82 16.81 -0.57
CA VAL A 381 -18.65 15.89 -1.70
C VAL A 381 -18.80 16.66 -3.01
N GLY A 382 -17.79 16.53 -3.86
CA GLY A 382 -17.72 17.21 -5.15
C GLY A 382 -17.41 16.26 -6.31
N LEU A 383 -17.63 16.77 -7.51
CA LEU A 383 -17.19 16.14 -8.76
C LEU A 383 -15.98 16.91 -9.28
N ASN A 384 -14.98 16.21 -9.78
CA ASN A 384 -13.83 16.84 -10.41
C ASN A 384 -13.64 16.30 -11.83
N GLN A 385 -13.75 17.20 -12.80
CA GLN A 385 -13.69 16.94 -14.24
C GLN A 385 -12.23 16.99 -14.72
N TYR A 386 -11.78 15.94 -15.41
CA TYR A 386 -10.49 16.01 -16.10
C TYR A 386 -10.55 17.10 -17.18
N LEU A 387 -9.52 17.93 -17.32
CA LEU A 387 -9.45 18.96 -18.35
C LEU A 387 -8.03 18.96 -18.95
N PRO A 388 -7.88 19.12 -20.28
CA PRO A 388 -8.94 19.29 -21.28
C PRO A 388 -9.74 18.00 -21.57
N ASP A 389 -10.84 18.10 -22.32
CA ASP A 389 -11.51 16.93 -22.92
C ASP A 389 -10.65 16.42 -24.09
N GLU A 390 -9.80 15.44 -23.81
CA GLU A 390 -8.91 14.84 -24.80
C GLU A 390 -9.65 13.94 -25.79
N CYS A 391 -10.87 13.51 -25.43
CA CYS A 391 -11.70 12.64 -26.24
C CYS A 391 -12.60 13.41 -27.21
N GLY A 392 -12.88 14.69 -26.94
CA GLY A 392 -13.70 15.56 -27.78
C GLY A 392 -15.18 15.17 -27.83
N ASN A 393 -15.64 14.39 -26.85
CA ASN A 393 -17.00 13.85 -26.80
C ASN A 393 -17.95 14.66 -25.92
N GLY A 394 -17.48 15.74 -25.28
CA GLY A 394 -18.30 16.65 -24.47
C GLY A 394 -18.89 16.02 -23.21
N GLN A 395 -18.38 14.86 -22.78
CA GLN A 395 -18.91 14.11 -21.63
C GLN A 395 -18.66 14.87 -20.33
N ARG A 396 -19.66 14.93 -19.44
CA ARG A 396 -19.55 15.55 -18.12
C ARG A 396 -19.70 14.52 -17.02
N ILE A 397 -18.86 14.59 -15.99
CA ILE A 397 -18.92 13.65 -14.85
C ILE A 397 -20.27 13.70 -14.13
N SER A 398 -20.95 14.85 -14.14
CA SER A 398 -22.31 15.00 -13.59
C SER A 398 -23.35 14.08 -14.26
N ASP A 399 -23.11 13.62 -15.49
CA ASP A 399 -23.98 12.68 -16.17
C ASP A 399 -23.74 11.23 -15.70
N TYR A 400 -22.52 10.97 -15.19
CA TYR A 400 -22.04 9.64 -14.80
C TYR A 400 -22.13 9.40 -13.29
N VAL A 401 -21.96 10.42 -12.45
CA VAL A 401 -21.95 10.30 -10.99
C VAL A 401 -23.05 11.17 -10.40
N LYS A 402 -24.04 10.53 -9.78
CA LYS A 402 -25.22 11.18 -9.21
C LYS A 402 -25.40 10.83 -7.73
N ALA A 403 -25.66 11.84 -6.92
CA ALA A 403 -26.16 11.66 -5.56
C ALA A 403 -27.44 10.83 -5.58
N GLY A 404 -27.60 9.92 -4.62
CA GLY A 404 -28.76 9.03 -4.55
C GLY A 404 -28.66 7.79 -5.46
N ARG A 405 -27.66 7.72 -6.35
CA ARG A 405 -27.43 6.57 -7.25
C ARG A 405 -26.02 6.00 -7.13
N ASP A 406 -24.99 6.82 -7.39
CA ASP A 406 -23.60 6.36 -7.38
C ASP A 406 -22.91 6.64 -6.03
N TYR A 407 -23.48 7.57 -5.24
CA TYR A 407 -23.14 7.76 -3.84
C TYR A 407 -24.37 8.16 -3.02
N ILE A 408 -24.41 7.75 -1.74
CA ILE A 408 -25.47 8.03 -0.78
C ILE A 408 -24.87 8.78 0.41
N LEU A 409 -25.42 9.97 0.71
CA LEU A 409 -25.01 10.78 1.85
C LEU A 409 -25.91 10.57 3.06
N GLY A 410 -25.31 10.60 4.25
CA GLY A 410 -26.01 10.61 5.54
C GLY A 410 -26.69 9.30 5.92
N LYS A 411 -26.45 8.20 5.18
CA LYS A 411 -27.05 6.89 5.46
C LYS A 411 -25.97 5.80 5.51
N PRO A 412 -25.99 4.92 6.52
CA PRO A 412 -25.10 3.77 6.54
C PRO A 412 -25.45 2.81 5.40
N LYS A 413 -24.43 2.09 4.91
CA LYS A 413 -24.62 1.01 3.94
C LYS A 413 -25.50 -0.09 4.56
N PRO A 414 -26.60 -0.53 3.92
CA PRO A 414 -27.46 -1.58 4.45
C PRO A 414 -26.68 -2.88 4.71
N GLY A 415 -26.86 -3.47 5.89
CA GLY A 415 -26.19 -4.71 6.30
C GLY A 415 -24.69 -4.57 6.57
N TYR A 416 -24.13 -3.37 6.46
CA TYR A 416 -22.71 -3.14 6.73
C TYR A 416 -22.42 -3.14 8.23
N ALA A 417 -21.34 -3.83 8.59
CA ALA A 417 -20.66 -3.70 9.87
C ALA A 417 -19.16 -3.62 9.60
N LYS A 418 -18.47 -2.71 10.30
CA LYS A 418 -17.00 -2.61 10.26
C LYS A 418 -16.39 -3.95 10.64
N PHE A 419 -15.33 -4.35 9.95
CA PHE A 419 -14.57 -5.53 10.33
C PHE A 419 -13.91 -5.36 11.71
N THR A 420 -13.64 -6.45 12.43
CA THR A 420 -13.05 -6.43 13.77
C THR A 420 -11.77 -5.59 13.83
N TYR A 421 -11.64 -4.75 14.85
CA TYR A 421 -10.48 -3.92 15.16
C TYR A 421 -10.01 -4.12 16.61
N PRO A 422 -8.70 -4.21 16.90
CA PRO A 422 -7.58 -4.32 15.96
C PRO A 422 -7.69 -5.57 15.07
N HIS A 423 -6.99 -5.57 13.92
CA HIS A 423 -7.02 -6.73 13.04
C HIS A 423 -6.55 -8.02 13.75
N PRO A 424 -7.22 -9.18 13.62
CA PRO A 424 -6.81 -10.41 14.30
C PRO A 424 -5.37 -10.87 13.98
N LEU A 425 -4.92 -10.67 12.73
CA LEU A 425 -3.52 -10.96 12.35
C LEU A 425 -2.51 -10.07 13.07
N ARG A 426 -2.86 -8.80 13.35
CA ARG A 426 -2.02 -7.88 14.11
C ARG A 426 -1.91 -8.32 15.58
N VAL A 427 -3.03 -8.65 16.22
CA VAL A 427 -3.04 -9.15 17.61
C VAL A 427 -2.15 -10.39 17.74
N THR A 428 -2.24 -11.29 16.76
CA THR A 428 -1.41 -12.50 16.71
C THR A 428 0.09 -12.18 16.53
N ALA A 429 0.42 -11.19 15.71
CA ALA A 429 1.81 -10.76 15.50
C ALA A 429 2.40 -10.07 16.74
N GLU A 430 1.65 -9.18 17.38
CA GLU A 430 2.08 -8.46 18.59
C GLU A 430 2.33 -9.38 19.78
N ALA A 431 1.49 -10.40 19.97
CA ALA A 431 1.70 -11.41 21.01
C ALA A 431 3.05 -12.13 20.83
N ARG A 432 3.46 -12.36 19.58
CA ARG A 432 4.76 -12.98 19.26
C ARG A 432 5.95 -12.02 19.41
N TRP A 433 5.70 -10.71 19.32
CA TRP A 433 6.72 -9.68 19.48
C TRP A 433 7.03 -9.39 20.96
N SER A 434 5.99 -9.26 21.77
CA SER A 434 6.09 -8.90 23.19
C SER A 434 6.58 -10.04 24.10
N SER A 435 6.40 -11.29 23.71
CA SER A 435 6.78 -12.46 24.52
C SER A 435 8.30 -12.72 24.57
N ARG A 436 9.13 -11.84 24.00
CA ARG A 436 10.60 -12.01 23.89
C ARG A 436 11.42 -10.86 24.47
N THR A 437 10.78 -9.85 25.08
CA THR A 437 11.44 -8.71 25.73
C THR A 437 11.26 -8.68 27.25
N ARG A 438 10.89 -9.82 27.87
CA ARG A 438 10.87 -9.99 29.33
C ARG A 438 11.83 -11.08 29.78
#